data_AF-A0A0D6L423-F1
#
_entry.id   AF-A0A0D6L423-F1
#
_cell.length_a   1.000
_cell.length_b   1.000
_cell.length_c   1.000
_cell.angle_alpha   90.00
_cell.angle_beta   90.00
_cell.angle_gamma   90.00
#
_symmetry.space_group_name_H-M   'P 1'
#
loop_
_entity.id
_entity.type
_entity.pdbx_description
1 polymer ?
#
loop_
_entity_poly.entity_id
_entity_poly.type
_entity_poly.pdbx_seq_one_letter_code
_entity_poly.pdbx_strand_id
1 'polypeptide(L)'
;MALRCLSLLHPARVVPLVRHLSVTPVMGRGFKQGRGTGDSGKSSLFNNERRWKDDDTFMAIGNTDELSSLLGMSDLLFVLGRYACMRNGNEELTYLRPDTFVNQKWERKKL
;
A
#
# COMPACT_ATOMS: atom_id res chain seq x y z
N MET A 1 -4.14 -50.22 35.14
CA MET A 1 -3.34 -49.31 34.29
C MET A 1 -2.81 -50.14 33.13
N ALA A 2 -3.00 -49.89 31.84
CA ALA A 2 -3.47 -48.76 31.06
C ALA A 2 -4.12 -49.32 29.77
N LEU A 3 -5.36 -48.97 29.46
CA LEU A 3 -5.73 -48.07 28.34
C LEU A 3 -5.04 -48.49 27.01
N ARG A 4 -5.67 -49.37 26.21
CA ARG A 4 -6.54 -48.98 25.08
C ARG A 4 -6.09 -47.67 24.40
N CYS A 5 -5.05 -47.74 23.59
CA CYS A 5 -4.66 -46.68 22.66
C CYS A 5 -4.59 -47.26 21.24
N LEU A 6 -5.74 -47.68 20.72
CA LEU A 6 -5.92 -48.01 19.30
C LEU A 6 -6.99 -47.07 18.75
N SER A 7 -6.70 -46.54 17.56
CA SER A 7 -7.60 -45.84 16.62
C SER A 7 -8.20 -44.50 17.07
N LEU A 8 -7.41 -43.44 16.99
CA LEU A 8 -7.89 -42.10 16.64
C LEU A 8 -7.06 -41.52 15.48
N LEU A 9 -6.97 -42.27 14.36
CA LEU A 9 -6.71 -41.63 13.07
C LEU A 9 -8.04 -41.03 12.59
N HIS A 10 -8.25 -39.75 12.88
CA HIS A 10 -9.28 -38.99 12.21
C HIS A 10 -8.81 -38.72 10.77
N PRO A 11 -9.56 -39.10 9.73
CA PRO A 11 -9.26 -38.63 8.38
C PRO A 11 -9.51 -37.12 8.38
N ALA A 12 -8.44 -36.35 8.16
CA ALA A 12 -8.55 -34.94 7.85
C ALA A 12 -9.44 -34.79 6.62
N ARG A 13 -10.70 -34.39 6.82
CA ARG A 13 -11.60 -33.99 5.74
C ARG A 13 -10.99 -32.77 5.08
N VAL A 14 -10.30 -32.98 3.97
CA VAL A 14 -9.93 -31.93 3.03
C VAL A 14 -11.24 -31.42 2.44
N VAL A 15 -11.79 -30.35 3.00
CA VAL A 15 -12.88 -29.61 2.38
C VAL A 15 -12.26 -28.86 1.19
N PRO A 16 -12.65 -29.13 -0.06
CA PRO A 16 -12.22 -28.30 -1.16
C PRO A 16 -12.88 -26.94 -0.94
N LEU A 17 -12.08 -25.93 -0.59
CA LEU A 17 -12.49 -24.52 -0.64
C LEU A 17 -12.66 -24.17 -2.13
N VAL A 18 -13.77 -24.59 -2.72
CA VAL A 18 -14.21 -24.10 -4.02
C VAL A 18 -14.55 -22.63 -3.80
N ARG A 19 -13.58 -21.76 -4.10
CA ARG A 19 -13.85 -20.34 -4.27
C ARG A 19 -14.84 -20.24 -5.43
N HIS A 20 -16.11 -20.09 -5.10
CA HIS A 20 -17.13 -19.74 -6.06
C HIS A 20 -16.73 -18.37 -6.62
N LEU A 21 -16.04 -18.37 -7.75
CA LEU A 21 -15.70 -17.15 -8.48
C LEU A 21 -17.04 -16.60 -8.93
N SER A 22 -17.59 -15.66 -8.17
CA SER A 22 -18.76 -14.90 -8.58
C SER A 22 -18.33 -14.10 -9.81
N VAL A 23 -18.52 -14.70 -10.98
CA VAL A 23 -18.46 -14.01 -12.27
C VAL A 23 -19.65 -13.06 -12.27
N THR A 24 -19.46 -11.90 -11.66
CA THR A 24 -20.42 -10.80 -11.79
C THR A 24 -20.52 -10.48 -13.28
N PRO A 25 -21.73 -10.47 -13.88
CA PRO A 25 -21.87 -10.06 -15.25
C PRO A 25 -21.26 -8.66 -15.38
N VAL A 26 -20.46 -8.46 -16.43
CA VAL A 26 -19.96 -7.14 -16.82
C VAL A 26 -21.17 -6.35 -17.33
N MET A 27 -22.04 -5.94 -16.40
CA MET A 27 -22.99 -4.87 -16.68
C MET A 27 -22.10 -3.67 -16.99
N GLY A 28 -22.20 -3.17 -18.23
CA GLY A 28 -21.51 -1.95 -18.64
C GLY A 28 -21.82 -0.87 -17.63
N ARG A 29 -20.89 -0.65 -16.70
CA ARG A 29 -21.01 0.42 -15.72
C ARG A 29 -20.81 1.69 -16.52
N GLY A 30 -21.93 2.28 -16.94
CA GLY A 30 -21.97 3.70 -17.29
C GLY A 30 -21.20 4.47 -16.22
N PHE A 31 -20.60 5.59 -16.63
CA PHE A 31 -19.78 6.38 -15.72
C PHE A 31 -20.50 6.60 -14.39
N LYS A 32 -19.79 6.35 -13.28
CA LYS A 32 -20.31 6.62 -11.95
C LYS A 32 -20.77 8.09 -11.90
N GLN A 33 -21.94 8.33 -11.33
CA GLN A 33 -22.49 9.68 -11.16
C GLN A 33 -21.42 10.60 -10.55
N GLY A 34 -21.15 11.74 -11.21
CA GLY A 34 -20.09 12.69 -10.81
C GLY A 34 -18.75 12.58 -11.57
N ARG A 35 -18.55 11.54 -12.39
CA ARG A 35 -17.41 11.45 -13.33
C ARG A 35 -17.63 12.38 -14.54
N GLY A 36 -16.54 12.88 -15.13
CA GLY A 36 -16.57 13.78 -16.30
C GLY A 36 -16.81 15.27 -15.98
N THR A 37 -17.12 15.61 -14.73
CA THR A 37 -17.26 17.03 -14.31
C THR A 37 -15.95 17.83 -14.42
N GLY A 38 -14.82 17.14 -14.57
CA GLY A 38 -13.50 17.73 -14.76
C GLY A 38 -13.05 17.90 -16.21
N ASP A 39 -13.86 17.48 -17.19
CA ASP A 39 -13.46 17.40 -18.60
C ASP A 39 -13.35 18.79 -19.25
N SER A 40 -14.10 19.77 -18.75
CA SER A 40 -13.99 21.18 -19.16
C SER A 40 -12.77 21.91 -18.58
N GLY A 41 -11.83 21.20 -17.93
CA GLY A 41 -10.63 21.78 -17.33
C GLY A 41 -10.83 22.42 -15.95
N LYS A 42 -12.06 22.43 -15.42
CA LYS A 42 -12.36 22.93 -14.06
C LYS A 42 -12.60 21.80 -13.08
N SER A 43 -12.08 21.95 -11.86
CA SER A 43 -12.27 21.02 -10.75
C SER A 43 -12.86 21.75 -9.54
N SER A 44 -13.53 21.02 -8.66
CA SER A 44 -14.10 21.56 -7.43
C SER A 44 -13.12 21.45 -6.26
N LEU A 45 -13.03 22.49 -5.44
CA LEU A 45 -12.36 22.51 -4.14
C LEU A 45 -13.25 21.88 -3.05
N PHE A 46 -12.68 21.67 -1.85
CA PHE A 46 -13.41 21.10 -0.71
C PHE A 46 -14.61 21.96 -0.25
N ASN A 47 -14.58 23.26 -0.54
CA ASN A 47 -15.66 24.22 -0.28
C ASN A 47 -16.72 24.27 -1.41
N ASN A 48 -16.69 23.33 -2.36
CA ASN A 48 -17.52 23.26 -3.57
C ASN A 48 -17.27 24.34 -4.63
N GLU A 49 -16.29 25.23 -4.44
CA GLU A 49 -15.92 26.22 -5.45
C GLU A 49 -15.23 25.56 -6.66
N ARG A 50 -15.57 25.97 -7.88
CA ARG A 50 -14.99 25.42 -9.12
C ARG A 50 -13.94 26.35 -9.71
N ARG A 51 -12.68 25.88 -9.75
CA ARG A 51 -11.56 26.62 -10.37
C ARG A 51 -10.91 25.84 -11.50
N TRP A 52 -10.12 26.54 -12.30
CA TRP A 52 -9.31 25.94 -13.35
C TRP A 52 -8.23 25.05 -12.75
N LYS A 53 -7.92 23.93 -13.40
CA LYS A 53 -6.86 23.01 -12.93
C LYS A 53 -5.47 23.68 -12.92
N ASP A 54 -5.27 24.71 -13.73
CA ASP A 54 -4.03 25.49 -13.81
C ASP A 54 -3.93 26.59 -12.74
N ASP A 55 -4.93 26.73 -11.85
CA ASP A 55 -4.91 27.66 -10.72
C ASP A 55 -3.83 27.25 -9.70
N ASP A 56 -3.15 28.24 -9.11
CA ASP A 56 -2.10 28.03 -8.09
C ASP A 56 -2.54 27.12 -6.94
N THR A 57 -3.83 27.17 -6.58
CA THR A 57 -4.40 26.29 -5.54
C THR A 57 -4.33 24.83 -5.97
N PHE A 58 -4.70 24.52 -7.22
CA PHE A 58 -4.65 23.17 -7.76
C PHE A 58 -3.23 22.69 -8.00
N MET A 59 -2.32 23.59 -8.40
CA MET A 59 -0.88 23.30 -8.48
C MET A 59 -0.29 22.92 -7.12
N ALA A 60 -0.59 23.69 -6.07
CA ALA A 60 -0.07 23.43 -4.73
C ALA A 60 -0.55 22.10 -4.15
N ILE A 61 -1.85 21.79 -4.26
CA ILE A 61 -2.40 20.52 -3.77
C ILE A 61 -1.95 19.34 -4.65
N GLY A 62 -1.79 19.54 -5.97
CA GLY A 62 -1.27 18.52 -6.88
C GLY A 62 0.18 18.14 -6.55
N ASN A 63 1.06 19.13 -6.38
CA ASN A 63 2.45 18.89 -5.97
C ASN A 63 2.53 18.19 -4.60
N THR A 64 1.61 18.49 -3.68
CA THR A 64 1.53 17.82 -2.38
C THR A 64 1.10 16.36 -2.51
N ASP A 65 0.14 16.07 -3.39
CA ASP A 65 -0.31 14.70 -3.68
C ASP A 65 0.82 13.86 -4.32
N GLU A 66 1.57 14.46 -5.26
CA GLU A 66 2.75 13.84 -5.86
C GLU A 66 3.84 13.56 -4.81
N LEU A 67 4.15 14.53 -3.96
CA LEU A 67 5.10 14.34 -2.86
C LEU A 67 4.67 13.18 -1.94
N SER A 68 3.39 13.11 -1.58
CA SER A 68 2.86 12.04 -0.73
C SER A 68 3.00 10.66 -1.38
N SER A 69 2.79 10.56 -2.69
CA SER A 69 2.98 9.34 -3.47
C SER A 69 4.44 8.89 -3.48
N LEU A 70 5.38 9.83 -3.58
CA LEU A 70 6.81 9.56 -3.49
C LEU A 70 7.24 9.08 -2.10
N LEU A 71 6.67 9.64 -1.03
CA LEU A 71 6.91 9.16 0.33
C LEU A 71 6.44 7.70 0.49
N GLY A 72 5.25 7.36 -0.02
CA GLY A 72 4.76 5.97 -0.01
C GLY A 72 5.66 5.00 -0.79
N MET A 73 6.19 5.43 -1.94
CA MET A 73 7.18 4.64 -2.69
C MET A 73 8.48 4.44 -1.91
N SER A 74 8.94 5.46 -1.17
CA SER A 74 10.16 5.37 -0.37
C SER A 74 10.05 4.29 0.73
N ASP A 75 8.88 4.17 1.37
CA ASP A 75 8.62 3.14 2.37
C ASP A 75 8.67 1.73 1.77
N LEU A 76 8.06 1.55 0.59
CA LEU A 76 8.11 0.26 -0.12
C LEU A 76 9.55 -0.11 -0.50
N LEU A 77 10.29 0.85 -1.07
CA LEU A 77 11.69 0.64 -1.46
C LEU A 77 12.58 0.32 -0.26
N PHE A 78 12.33 0.93 0.89
CA PHE A 78 13.03 0.61 2.13
C PHE A 78 12.80 -0.85 2.53
N VAL A 79 11.55 -1.32 2.54
CA VAL A 79 11.23 -2.73 2.87
C VAL A 79 11.87 -3.70 1.87
N LEU A 80 11.81 -3.40 0.58
CA LEU A 80 12.42 -4.22 -0.47
C LEU A 80 13.95 -4.28 -0.34
N GLY A 81 14.59 -3.16 -0.03
CA GLY A 81 16.04 -3.10 0.21
C GLY A 81 16.46 -4.01 1.37
N ARG A 82 15.71 -4.00 2.47
CA ARG A 82 15.95 -4.90 3.62
C ARG A 82 15.77 -6.36 3.25
N TYR A 83 14.69 -6.68 2.52
CA TYR A 83 14.44 -8.03 2.04
C TYR A 83 15.60 -8.53 1.16
N ALA A 84 16.11 -7.69 0.25
CA ALA A 84 17.26 -8.03 -0.58
C ALA A 84 18.54 -8.25 0.24
N CYS A 85 18.81 -7.41 1.25
CA CYS A 85 19.95 -7.58 2.17
C CYS A 85 19.88 -8.91 2.92
N MET A 86 18.69 -9.25 3.45
CA MET A 86 18.44 -10.51 4.14
C MET A 86 18.65 -11.73 3.23
N ARG A 87 18.28 -11.66 1.95
CA ARG A 87 18.45 -12.77 0.99
C ARG A 87 19.91 -12.96 0.57
N ASN A 88 20.68 -11.88 0.47
CA ASN A 88 22.08 -11.92 0.05
C ASN A 88 23.06 -12.04 1.24
N GLY A 89 22.58 -11.97 2.47
CA GLY A 89 23.43 -11.94 3.68
C GLY A 89 24.27 -10.66 3.81
N ASN A 90 23.87 -9.59 3.11
CA ASN A 90 24.53 -8.30 3.12
C ASN A 90 24.05 -7.45 4.32
N GLU A 91 24.85 -6.47 4.69
CA GLU A 91 24.54 -5.55 5.79
C GLU A 91 23.57 -4.44 5.34
N GLU A 92 22.61 -4.12 6.19
CA GLU A 92 21.64 -3.04 6.03
C GLU A 92 22.17 -1.74 6.65
N LEU A 93 21.99 -0.60 5.97
CA LEU A 93 22.17 0.73 6.53
C LEU A 93 20.81 1.28 6.99
N THR A 94 20.61 1.43 8.30
CA THR A 94 19.37 1.93 8.89
C THR A 94 19.54 3.38 9.36
N TYR A 95 18.60 4.24 9.00
CA TYR A 95 18.50 5.58 9.56
C TYR A 95 18.06 5.53 11.03
N LEU A 96 18.79 6.22 11.91
CA LEU A 96 18.39 6.40 13.30
C LEU A 96 17.76 7.78 13.48
N ARG A 97 16.61 7.82 14.17
CA ARG A 97 15.98 9.10 14.52
C ARG A 97 16.97 9.94 15.34
N PRO A 98 17.35 11.13 14.86
CA PRO A 98 18.34 11.94 15.53
C PRO A 98 17.72 12.70 16.70
N ASP A 99 18.50 12.92 17.76
CA ASP A 99 18.09 13.71 18.93
C ASP A 99 17.97 15.21 18.59
N THR A 100 18.73 15.66 17.59
CA THR A 100 18.78 17.05 17.12
C THR A 100 18.89 17.09 15.59
N PHE A 101 18.40 18.16 14.96
CA PHE A 101 18.34 18.29 13.50
C PHE A 101 19.70 18.15 12.80
N VAL A 102 20.77 18.60 13.46
CA VAL A 102 22.14 18.60 12.91
C VAL A 102 22.88 17.27 13.07
N ASN A 103 22.42 16.37 13.95
CA ASN A 103 23.15 15.15 14.26
C ASN A 103 22.46 13.91 13.68
N GLN A 104 22.51 13.79 12.34
CA GLN A 104 22.00 12.62 11.64
C GLN A 104 22.93 11.42 11.85
N LYS A 105 22.34 10.27 12.22
CA LYS A 105 23.09 9.05 12.52
C LYS A 105 22.57 7.89 11.66
N TRP A 106 23.50 7.07 11.19
CA TRP A 106 23.22 5.89 10.39
C TRP A 106 23.96 4.71 11.00
N GLU A 107 23.26 3.60 11.16
CA GLU A 107 23.83 2.39 11.72
C GLU A 107 23.86 1.29 10.66
N ARG A 108 24.96 0.56 10.61
CA ARG A 108 25.08 -0.62 9.77
C ARG A 108 24.85 -1.85 10.63
N LYS A 109 23.90 -2.69 10.25
CA LYS A 109 23.60 -3.94 10.94
C LYS A 109 23.41 -5.08 9.96
N LYS A 110 23.78 -6.28 10.36
CA LYS A 110 23.46 -7.49 9.61
C LYS A 110 22.09 -8.00 10.05
N LEU A 111 21.19 -8.25 9.09
CA LEU A 111 19.87 -8.81 9.34
C LEU A 111 19.91 -10.32 9.53
#